data_AF-A0A354TKU9-F1
#
_entry.id   AF-A0A354TKU9-F1
#
_cell.length_a   1.000
_cell.length_b   1.000
_cell.length_c   1.000
_cell.angle_alpha   90.00
_cell.angle_beta   90.00
_cell.angle_gamma   90.00
#
_symmetry.space_group_name_H-M   'P 1'
#
loop_
_entity.id
_entity.type
_entity.pdbx_description
1 polymer ?
#
loop_
_entity_poly.entity_id
_entity_poly.type
_entity_poly.pdbx_seq_one_letter_code
_entity_poly.pdbx_strand_id
1 'polypeptide(L)'
;YGGVNAANADGHVPPNSDINDPTTSTLDLIDGGLANTMHWVGKTNTNDEGKLGMLSAAERDDMSVFLLSVPYPPAQRRPYDNVQSDRAKEGFRLFHIEGNGGGRAGVCGDCHRLPHLVSTNHPTIGMDTPTWRGAYDRFLILPQGRINLVTLQPFAELAEQGVPERELWRRTWAQREAFDPVWDMIEEHSTGYSGAFARQATLNQVSLAKPITLDIVNALEQSAREEAIILAVSGVMIDANDTQAVSMLFDGQEYKSSIASHTQEELVALTREGKFIGTFTGHHGVNTDFDHPQPALWTLSPIHEQSGPQEFPNIHSEQLSMTLSGRHVDADAHIIVNGRRVDGSINLLEEEIIRVELAERPPLGLHLLQLQTRGGLISNDFIFNVTAEAVPKRAPTLGEIVNDNGWGGLLG
;
A
#
# COMPACT_ATOMS: atom_id res chain seq x y z
N TYR A 1 8.02 -7.20 -17.82
CA TYR A 1 7.09 -7.01 -18.97
C TYR A 1 7.78 -6.76 -20.30
N GLY A 2 9.11 -6.67 -20.38
CA GLY A 2 9.78 -6.34 -21.63
C GLY A 2 9.57 -4.88 -22.04
N GLY A 3 10.01 -4.53 -23.25
CA GLY A 3 9.98 -3.20 -23.83
C GLY A 3 11.36 -2.56 -23.95
N VAL A 4 11.36 -1.23 -24.02
CA VAL A 4 12.59 -0.44 -24.20
C VAL A 4 13.34 -0.38 -22.86
N ASN A 5 14.67 -0.42 -22.88
CA ASN A 5 15.45 -0.27 -21.65
C ASN A 5 16.76 0.48 -21.86
N ALA A 6 17.50 0.74 -20.77
CA ALA A 6 18.75 1.50 -20.84
C ALA A 6 19.82 0.84 -21.71
N ALA A 7 19.80 -0.48 -21.85
CA ALA A 7 20.71 -1.22 -22.72
C ALA A 7 20.24 -1.22 -24.19
N ASN A 8 18.94 -1.03 -24.44
CA ASN A 8 18.35 -1.01 -25.77
C ASN A 8 17.26 0.08 -25.85
N ALA A 9 17.69 1.32 -26.06
CA ALA A 9 16.81 2.50 -26.00
C ALA A 9 15.90 2.67 -27.22
N ASP A 10 16.23 2.04 -28.35
CA ASP A 10 15.49 2.14 -29.61
C ASP A 10 14.84 0.80 -30.02
N GLY A 11 14.96 -0.24 -29.19
CA GLY A 11 14.54 -1.60 -29.52
C GLY A 11 13.68 -2.22 -28.43
N HIS A 12 12.78 -3.11 -28.86
CA HIS A 12 11.93 -3.88 -27.95
C HIS A 12 12.68 -5.12 -27.44
N VAL A 13 12.72 -5.28 -26.12
CA VAL A 13 13.18 -6.51 -25.46
C VAL A 13 11.95 -7.32 -25.04
N PRO A 14 11.87 -8.63 -25.33
CA PRO A 14 10.73 -9.43 -24.90
C PRO A 14 10.62 -9.50 -23.37
N PRO A 15 9.43 -9.81 -22.82
CA PRO A 15 9.27 -10.11 -21.41
C PRO A 15 10.20 -11.24 -20.95
N ASN A 16 10.74 -11.09 -19.73
CA ASN A 16 11.59 -12.07 -19.02
C ASN A 16 10.78 -12.95 -18.05
N SER A 17 9.46 -12.77 -17.99
CA SER A 17 8.57 -13.49 -17.09
C SER A 17 7.17 -13.66 -17.71
N ASP A 18 6.41 -14.62 -17.20
CA ASP A 18 5.01 -14.83 -17.54
C ASP A 18 4.14 -13.88 -16.71
N ILE A 19 3.26 -13.14 -17.39
CA ILE A 19 2.31 -12.21 -16.75
C ILE A 19 1.26 -12.93 -15.90
N ASN A 20 0.99 -14.21 -16.20
CA ASN A 20 0.00 -15.02 -15.51
C ASN A 20 0.59 -15.82 -14.35
N ASP A 21 1.92 -15.85 -14.21
CA ASP A 21 2.61 -16.54 -13.13
C ASP A 21 3.62 -15.61 -12.43
N PRO A 22 3.26 -15.02 -11.28
CA PRO A 22 4.13 -14.09 -10.57
C PRO A 22 5.43 -14.74 -10.09
N THR A 23 5.49 -16.05 -9.91
CA THR A 23 6.70 -16.76 -9.48
C THR A 23 7.81 -16.68 -10.52
N THR A 24 7.46 -16.57 -11.81
CA THR A 24 8.46 -16.46 -12.88
C THR A 24 9.19 -15.10 -12.84
N SER A 25 8.50 -14.03 -12.44
CA SER A 25 9.09 -12.70 -12.31
C SER A 25 10.10 -12.63 -11.17
N THR A 26 9.75 -13.23 -10.04
CA THR A 26 10.65 -13.30 -8.88
C THR A 26 11.81 -14.26 -9.14
N LEU A 27 11.58 -15.37 -9.85
CA LEU A 27 12.64 -16.30 -10.25
C LEU A 27 13.67 -15.64 -11.16
N ASP A 28 13.26 -14.81 -12.13
CA ASP A 28 14.20 -14.03 -12.96
C ASP A 28 15.08 -13.09 -12.11
N LEU A 29 14.49 -12.42 -11.12
CA LEU A 29 15.24 -11.58 -10.17
C LEU A 29 16.25 -12.40 -9.36
N ILE A 30 15.86 -13.59 -8.88
CA ILE A 30 16.71 -14.51 -8.13
C ILE A 30 17.87 -14.98 -9.01
N ASP A 31 17.57 -15.44 -10.23
CA ASP A 31 18.55 -15.92 -11.20
C ASP A 31 19.56 -14.83 -11.56
N GLY A 32 19.09 -13.61 -11.85
CA GLY A 32 19.94 -12.46 -12.15
C GLY A 32 20.79 -12.03 -10.96
N GLY A 33 20.23 -12.02 -9.75
CA GLY A 33 20.95 -11.67 -8.52
C GLY A 33 22.04 -12.67 -8.15
N LEU A 34 21.73 -13.97 -8.25
CA LEU A 34 22.68 -15.07 -8.00
C LEU A 34 23.77 -15.17 -9.06
N ALA A 35 23.48 -14.83 -10.32
CA ALA A 35 24.45 -14.85 -11.40
C ALA A 35 25.41 -13.64 -11.35
N ASN A 36 25.00 -12.52 -10.75
CA ASN A 36 25.77 -11.28 -10.74
C ASN A 36 26.15 -10.86 -9.31
N THR A 37 25.31 -10.08 -8.63
CA THR A 37 25.64 -9.36 -7.38
C THR A 37 26.03 -10.29 -6.23
N MET A 38 25.37 -11.45 -6.13
CA MET A 38 25.62 -12.43 -5.06
C MET A 38 26.69 -13.46 -5.44
N HIS A 39 27.24 -13.35 -6.65
CA HIS A 39 28.26 -14.27 -7.14
C HIS A 39 29.66 -13.78 -6.80
N TRP A 40 30.52 -14.67 -6.31
CA TRP A 40 31.90 -14.32 -6.01
C TRP A 40 32.69 -14.17 -7.32
N VAL A 41 33.32 -13.00 -7.48
CA VAL A 41 34.17 -12.71 -8.65
C VAL A 41 35.22 -13.82 -8.84
N GLY A 42 35.26 -14.40 -10.05
CA GLY A 42 36.19 -15.46 -10.41
C GLY A 42 35.76 -16.88 -10.02
N LYS A 43 34.59 -17.06 -9.41
CA LYS A 43 33.97 -18.38 -9.24
C LYS A 43 33.09 -18.75 -10.43
N THR A 44 32.91 -20.04 -10.67
CA THR A 44 32.09 -20.59 -11.76
C THR A 44 31.12 -21.67 -11.26
N ASN A 45 30.80 -21.66 -9.96
CA ASN A 45 29.84 -22.62 -9.41
C ASN A 45 28.48 -22.44 -10.10
N THR A 46 27.93 -23.55 -10.53
CA THR A 46 26.61 -23.66 -11.14
C THR A 46 25.76 -24.62 -10.32
N ASN A 47 24.44 -24.43 -10.37
CA ASN A 47 23.48 -25.32 -9.74
C ASN A 47 23.25 -26.60 -10.57
N ASP A 48 22.30 -27.40 -10.13
CA ASP A 48 21.81 -28.64 -10.77
C ASP A 48 21.16 -28.45 -12.16
N GLU A 49 20.95 -27.20 -12.59
CA GLU A 49 20.49 -26.84 -13.95
C GLU A 49 21.57 -26.14 -14.78
N GLY A 50 22.78 -25.94 -14.23
CA GLY A 50 23.85 -25.22 -14.91
C GLY A 50 23.77 -23.69 -14.80
N LYS A 51 22.85 -23.13 -13.99
CA LYS A 51 22.75 -21.69 -13.71
C LYS A 51 23.79 -21.24 -12.68
N LEU A 52 24.36 -20.04 -12.84
CA LEU A 52 25.33 -19.48 -11.89
C LEU A 52 24.70 -19.23 -10.51
N GLY A 53 25.46 -19.51 -9.46
CA GLY A 53 25.02 -19.39 -8.06
C GLY A 53 25.05 -20.72 -7.31
N MET A 54 24.81 -20.70 -5.99
CA MET A 54 24.87 -21.90 -5.14
C MET A 54 23.53 -22.57 -4.89
N LEU A 55 22.41 -21.85 -5.08
CA LEU A 55 21.07 -22.40 -4.86
C LEU A 55 20.69 -23.35 -5.99
N SER A 56 20.20 -24.54 -5.61
CA SER A 56 19.56 -25.51 -6.50
C SER A 56 18.31 -24.94 -7.17
N ALA A 57 17.79 -25.62 -8.19
CA ALA A 57 16.52 -25.26 -8.83
C ALA A 57 15.39 -25.14 -7.81
N ALA A 58 15.23 -26.18 -6.98
CA ALA A 58 14.19 -26.23 -5.95
C ALA A 58 14.32 -25.08 -4.93
N GLU A 59 15.53 -24.75 -4.48
CA GLU A 59 15.74 -23.63 -3.56
C GLU A 59 15.44 -22.27 -4.19
N ARG A 60 15.61 -22.12 -5.51
CA ARG A 60 15.24 -20.90 -6.23
C ARG A 60 13.73 -20.77 -6.38
N ASP A 61 13.03 -21.87 -6.65
CA ASP A 61 11.57 -21.93 -6.69
C ASP A 61 10.97 -21.61 -5.30
N ASP A 62 11.52 -22.22 -4.24
CA ASP A 62 11.13 -21.91 -2.85
C ASP A 62 11.38 -20.44 -2.50
N MET A 63 12.54 -19.89 -2.89
CA MET A 63 12.87 -18.48 -2.69
C MET A 63 11.94 -17.55 -3.49
N SER A 64 11.47 -17.98 -4.66
CA SER A 64 10.51 -17.23 -5.47
C SER A 64 9.17 -17.06 -4.75
N VAL A 65 8.63 -18.17 -4.21
CA VAL A 65 7.40 -18.15 -3.41
C VAL A 65 7.60 -17.38 -2.10
N PHE A 66 8.73 -17.57 -1.42
CA PHE A 66 9.06 -16.86 -0.19
C PHE A 66 9.06 -15.35 -0.40
N LEU A 67 9.73 -14.84 -1.43
CA LEU A 67 9.82 -13.41 -1.71
C LEU A 67 8.45 -12.79 -2.05
N LEU A 68 7.55 -13.53 -2.69
CA LEU A 68 6.17 -13.10 -2.90
C LEU A 68 5.34 -13.09 -1.61
N SER A 69 5.74 -13.90 -0.61
CA SER A 69 5.14 -13.92 0.72
C SER A 69 5.67 -12.82 1.65
N VAL A 70 6.73 -12.10 1.27
CA VAL A 70 7.26 -11.00 2.09
C VAL A 70 6.36 -9.78 1.90
N PRO A 71 5.58 -9.39 2.93
CA PRO A 71 4.73 -8.23 2.80
C PRO A 71 5.58 -6.96 2.80
N TYR A 72 5.13 -5.97 2.05
CA TYR A 72 5.70 -4.64 2.12
C TYR A 72 5.48 -4.01 3.52
N PRO A 73 6.42 -3.23 4.06
CA PRO A 73 6.26 -2.67 5.41
C PRO A 73 5.03 -1.76 5.54
N PRO A 74 4.44 -1.64 6.75
CA PRO A 74 3.39 -0.68 7.03
C PRO A 74 3.84 0.77 6.75
N ALA A 75 2.89 1.64 6.43
CA ALA A 75 3.14 3.06 6.23
C ALA A 75 3.73 3.70 7.50
N GLN A 76 4.85 4.43 7.33
CA GLN A 76 5.66 4.95 8.42
C GLN A 76 4.87 5.84 9.40
N ARG A 77 3.96 6.67 8.87
CA ARG A 77 3.22 7.66 9.66
C ARG A 77 1.71 7.54 9.55
N ARG A 78 1.18 6.43 9.04
CA ARG A 78 -0.27 6.17 9.09
C ARG A 78 -0.76 6.34 10.53
N PRO A 79 -1.77 7.19 10.79
CA PRO A 79 -2.32 7.38 12.12
C PRO A 79 -2.77 6.07 12.74
N TYR A 80 -2.60 5.94 14.07
CA TYR A 80 -2.86 4.69 14.80
C TYR A 80 -4.34 4.29 14.79
N ASP A 81 -5.23 5.23 14.50
CA ASP A 81 -6.67 5.01 14.35
C ASP A 81 -7.08 4.68 12.91
N ASN A 82 -6.10 4.50 12.02
CA ASN A 82 -6.22 4.20 10.60
C ASN A 82 -6.80 5.31 9.72
N VAL A 83 -7.14 6.49 10.25
CA VAL A 83 -7.74 7.58 9.48
C VAL A 83 -6.67 8.51 8.93
N GLN A 84 -6.61 8.67 7.61
CA GLN A 84 -5.64 9.56 6.95
C GLN A 84 -5.91 11.03 7.30
N SER A 85 -4.83 11.79 7.46
CA SER A 85 -4.91 13.23 7.63
C SER A 85 -5.45 13.93 6.38
N ASP A 86 -6.06 15.09 6.56
CA ASP A 86 -6.52 15.90 5.43
C ASP A 86 -5.35 16.37 4.55
N ARG A 87 -4.15 16.50 5.13
CA ARG A 87 -2.92 16.77 4.37
C ARG A 87 -2.56 15.58 3.47
N ALA A 88 -2.63 14.35 3.96
CA ALA A 88 -2.38 13.18 3.12
C ALA A 88 -3.41 13.07 1.98
N LYS A 89 -4.70 13.32 2.24
CA LYS A 89 -5.75 13.35 1.20
C LYS A 89 -5.51 14.44 0.15
N GLU A 90 -5.08 15.62 0.59
CA GLU A 90 -4.64 16.70 -0.29
C GLU A 90 -3.45 16.27 -1.15
N GLY A 91 -2.50 15.54 -0.56
CA GLY A 91 -1.40 14.91 -1.28
C GLY A 91 -1.86 13.92 -2.36
N PHE A 92 -2.83 13.06 -2.07
CA PHE A 92 -3.44 12.18 -3.08
C PHE A 92 -4.02 12.97 -4.26
N ARG A 93 -4.78 14.03 -3.97
CA ARG A 93 -5.37 14.93 -4.97
C ARG A 93 -4.30 15.59 -5.85
N LEU A 94 -3.27 16.14 -5.22
CA LEU A 94 -2.16 16.80 -5.90
C LEU A 94 -1.33 15.82 -6.73
N PHE A 95 -1.01 14.64 -6.19
CA PHE A 95 -0.19 13.65 -6.88
C PHE A 95 -0.91 13.04 -8.08
N HIS A 96 -2.18 12.68 -7.93
CA HIS A 96 -2.90 11.87 -8.93
C HIS A 96 -3.84 12.65 -9.84
N ILE A 97 -4.25 13.88 -9.49
CA ILE A 97 -5.31 14.60 -10.20
C ILE A 97 -4.83 15.98 -10.71
N GLU A 98 -4.39 16.86 -9.82
CA GLU A 98 -4.17 18.28 -10.19
C GLU A 98 -2.71 18.64 -10.50
N GLY A 99 -1.75 17.93 -9.92
CA GLY A 99 -0.33 18.18 -10.13
C GLY A 99 0.18 19.49 -9.52
N ASN A 100 1.44 19.81 -9.79
CA ASN A 100 2.15 20.93 -9.15
C ASN A 100 2.02 22.29 -9.89
N GLY A 101 0.97 22.47 -10.70
CA GLY A 101 0.72 23.70 -11.46
C GLY A 101 1.44 23.81 -12.83
N GLY A 102 2.11 22.75 -13.28
CA GLY A 102 2.77 22.66 -14.60
C GLY A 102 1.90 22.11 -15.74
N GLY A 103 0.57 22.10 -15.60
CA GLY A 103 -0.33 21.32 -16.45
C GLY A 103 -0.20 19.81 -16.17
N ARG A 104 -0.60 18.94 -17.11
CA ARG A 104 -0.58 17.47 -16.89
C ARG A 104 0.82 16.91 -16.63
N ALA A 105 1.87 17.54 -17.17
CA ALA A 105 3.24 17.16 -16.88
C ALA A 105 3.61 17.30 -15.38
N GLY A 106 2.83 18.06 -14.61
CA GLY A 106 2.98 18.18 -13.16
C GLY A 106 2.23 17.12 -12.35
N VAL A 107 1.47 16.21 -12.98
CA VAL A 107 0.69 15.16 -12.31
C VAL A 107 1.53 13.89 -12.23
N CYS A 108 2.13 13.64 -11.07
CA CYS A 108 3.03 12.50 -10.87
C CYS A 108 2.33 11.15 -11.09
N GLY A 109 1.05 11.05 -10.71
CA GLY A 109 0.24 9.84 -10.82
C GLY A 109 -0.06 9.40 -12.25
N ASP A 110 0.13 10.26 -13.27
CA ASP A 110 0.00 9.84 -14.67
C ASP A 110 1.12 8.83 -15.03
N CYS A 111 2.28 8.93 -14.38
CA CYS A 111 3.42 8.04 -14.54
C CYS A 111 3.51 7.00 -13.41
N HIS A 112 3.17 7.38 -12.19
CA HIS A 112 3.32 6.58 -10.98
C HIS A 112 1.96 6.05 -10.54
N ARG A 113 1.47 5.06 -11.29
CA ARG A 113 0.07 4.63 -11.24
C ARG A 113 -0.21 3.67 -10.09
N LEU A 114 -1.43 3.71 -9.57
CA LEU A 114 -1.91 2.69 -8.62
C LEU A 114 -1.88 1.30 -9.29
N PRO A 115 -1.71 0.21 -8.53
CA PRO A 115 -1.72 0.13 -7.06
C PRO A 115 -0.35 0.32 -6.40
N HIS A 116 0.75 0.18 -7.16
CA HIS A 116 2.12 0.18 -6.62
C HIS A 116 2.90 1.45 -6.94
N LEU A 117 2.24 2.50 -7.42
CA LEU A 117 2.83 3.79 -7.79
C LEU A 117 3.95 3.67 -8.85
N VAL A 118 3.82 2.72 -9.76
CA VAL A 118 4.82 2.28 -10.76
C VAL A 118 4.11 2.01 -12.08
N SER A 119 4.79 2.19 -13.21
CA SER A 119 4.38 1.68 -14.51
C SER A 119 5.60 1.32 -15.35
N THR A 120 5.39 0.50 -16.38
CA THR A 120 6.42 0.11 -17.34
C THR A 120 6.20 0.79 -18.68
N ASN A 121 7.26 0.86 -19.50
CA ASN A 121 7.20 1.24 -20.90
C ASN A 121 6.61 2.63 -21.16
N HIS A 122 7.08 3.65 -20.43
CA HIS A 122 6.63 5.02 -20.63
C HIS A 122 6.79 5.45 -22.11
N PRO A 123 5.72 5.89 -22.81
CA PRO A 123 5.70 6.00 -24.27
C PRO A 123 6.70 7.00 -24.85
N THR A 124 7.10 8.04 -24.09
CA THR A 124 8.02 9.07 -24.58
C THR A 124 9.50 8.77 -24.36
N ILE A 125 9.84 7.91 -23.41
CA ILE A 125 11.24 7.66 -23.03
C ILE A 125 11.59 6.17 -22.99
N GLY A 126 10.58 5.30 -23.13
CA GLY A 126 10.72 3.84 -23.09
C GLY A 126 11.23 3.33 -21.75
N MET A 127 10.90 4.00 -20.64
CA MET A 127 11.46 3.67 -19.32
C MET A 127 10.38 3.21 -18.35
N ASP A 128 10.77 2.33 -17.43
CA ASP A 128 9.98 2.04 -16.24
C ASP A 128 10.03 3.23 -15.29
N THR A 129 8.86 3.64 -14.80
CA THR A 129 8.77 4.66 -13.77
C THR A 129 8.99 3.98 -12.43
N PRO A 130 9.91 4.45 -11.57
CA PRO A 130 10.11 3.80 -10.28
C PRO A 130 8.84 3.91 -9.44
N THR A 131 8.57 2.93 -8.59
CA THR A 131 7.48 3.01 -7.60
C THR A 131 7.60 4.31 -6.78
N TRP A 132 6.55 4.91 -6.19
CA TRP A 132 6.69 5.88 -5.07
C TRP A 132 6.46 5.28 -3.69
N ARG A 133 6.07 4.00 -3.65
CA ARG A 133 6.01 3.20 -2.44
C ARG A 133 7.44 3.15 -1.85
N GLY A 134 7.59 3.58 -0.60
CA GLY A 134 8.91 3.55 0.09
C GLY A 134 9.85 4.68 -0.28
N ALA A 135 9.32 5.80 -0.79
CA ALA A 135 10.12 7.00 -0.97
C ALA A 135 10.78 7.50 0.34
N TYR A 136 10.21 7.15 1.50
CA TYR A 136 10.76 7.37 2.84
C TYR A 136 11.86 6.39 3.28
N ASP A 137 12.40 5.56 2.38
CA ASP A 137 13.49 4.63 2.70
C ASP A 137 14.44 4.44 1.50
N ARG A 138 14.56 5.45 0.64
CA ARG A 138 15.38 5.35 -0.58
C ARG A 138 15.86 6.70 -1.11
N PHE A 139 16.89 6.61 -1.93
CA PHE A 139 17.44 7.74 -2.66
C PHE A 139 16.63 8.06 -3.92
N LEU A 140 16.73 9.32 -4.36
CA LEU A 140 16.16 9.77 -5.62
C LEU A 140 17.00 9.16 -6.75
N ILE A 141 16.43 8.15 -7.39
CA ILE A 141 16.99 7.51 -8.58
C ILE A 141 16.16 7.98 -9.76
N LEU A 142 16.79 8.62 -10.74
CA LEU A 142 16.13 8.90 -12.02
C LEU A 142 15.95 7.60 -12.81
N PRO A 143 14.96 7.51 -13.71
CA PRO A 143 14.59 6.27 -14.39
C PRO A 143 15.80 5.44 -14.87
N GLN A 144 15.76 4.13 -14.57
CA GLN A 144 16.79 3.13 -14.90
C GLN A 144 18.21 3.44 -14.39
N GLY A 145 18.37 4.24 -13.33
CA GLY A 145 19.69 4.53 -12.75
C GLY A 145 20.61 5.35 -13.67
N ARG A 146 20.08 5.94 -14.75
CA ARG A 146 20.84 6.69 -15.77
C ARG A 146 21.61 7.88 -15.19
N ILE A 147 21.20 8.37 -14.03
CA ILE A 147 21.93 9.35 -13.25
C ILE A 147 21.88 8.92 -11.79
N ASN A 148 22.96 8.34 -11.28
CA ASN A 148 23.17 8.21 -9.84
C ASN A 148 23.50 9.60 -9.30
N LEU A 149 22.46 10.33 -8.90
CA LEU A 149 22.52 11.75 -8.55
C LEU A 149 23.43 12.02 -7.33
N VAL A 150 23.72 11.02 -6.49
CA VAL A 150 24.36 11.17 -5.18
C VAL A 150 25.71 11.89 -5.25
N THR A 151 26.48 11.73 -6.33
CA THR A 151 27.80 12.37 -6.47
C THR A 151 27.78 13.72 -7.20
N LEU A 152 26.62 14.20 -7.67
CA LEU A 152 26.51 15.50 -8.33
C LEU A 152 26.24 16.58 -7.28
N GLN A 153 26.98 17.70 -7.31
CA GLN A 153 26.67 18.91 -6.53
C GLN A 153 25.46 19.59 -7.17
N PRO A 154 24.23 19.35 -6.67
CA PRO A 154 23.81 19.72 -5.31
C PRO A 154 23.27 18.58 -4.41
N PHE A 155 23.31 17.33 -4.86
CA PHE A 155 22.91 16.15 -4.07
C PHE A 155 24.02 15.66 -3.15
N ALA A 156 25.28 15.91 -3.48
CA ALA A 156 26.42 15.61 -2.60
C ALA A 156 26.30 16.33 -1.25
N GLU A 157 25.91 17.62 -1.26
CA GLU A 157 25.67 18.40 -0.03
C GLU A 157 24.51 17.83 0.80
N LEU A 158 23.51 17.26 0.15
CA LEU A 158 22.39 16.60 0.80
C LEU A 158 22.81 15.23 1.38
N ALA A 159 23.69 14.52 0.68
CA ALA A 159 24.30 13.28 1.15
C ALA A 159 25.18 13.49 2.39
N GLU A 160 25.95 14.59 2.43
CA GLU A 160 26.73 14.99 3.62
C GLU A 160 25.85 15.28 4.85
N GLN A 161 24.58 15.64 4.65
CA GLN A 161 23.60 15.84 5.74
C GLN A 161 22.89 14.56 6.17
N GLY A 162 23.26 13.40 5.60
CA GLY A 162 22.59 12.12 5.86
C GLY A 162 21.30 11.93 5.07
N VAL A 163 21.09 12.68 3.98
CA VAL A 163 19.94 12.60 3.07
C VAL A 163 18.59 12.75 3.81
N PRO A 164 18.25 13.97 4.27
CA PRO A 164 16.90 14.22 4.77
C PRO A 164 15.87 14.00 3.64
N GLU A 165 15.17 12.87 3.68
CA GLU A 165 14.34 12.35 2.59
C GLU A 165 13.27 13.34 2.14
N ARG A 166 12.54 13.93 3.08
CA ARG A 166 11.55 14.95 2.75
C ARG A 166 12.15 16.08 1.92
N GLU A 167 13.34 16.56 2.31
CA GLU A 167 14.00 17.65 1.60
C GLU A 167 14.56 17.21 0.25
N LEU A 168 15.03 15.97 0.14
CA LEU A 168 15.40 15.36 -1.13
C LEU A 168 14.21 15.36 -2.11
N TRP A 169 13.07 14.83 -1.67
CA TRP A 169 11.90 14.67 -2.53
C TRP A 169 11.24 16.01 -2.87
N ARG A 170 11.28 16.99 -1.97
CA ARG A 170 10.81 18.36 -2.24
C ARG A 170 11.47 19.01 -3.44
N ARG A 171 12.70 18.62 -3.78
CA ARG A 171 13.38 19.12 -4.98
C ARG A 171 12.69 18.68 -6.28
N THR A 172 11.97 17.55 -6.28
CA THR A 172 11.24 17.04 -7.47
C THR A 172 10.06 17.93 -7.86
N TRP A 173 9.51 18.71 -6.92
CA TRP A 173 8.50 19.75 -7.18
C TRP A 173 9.03 21.17 -6.91
N ALA A 174 10.35 21.37 -7.08
CA ALA A 174 11.01 22.66 -6.96
C ALA A 174 10.74 23.38 -5.62
N GLN A 175 10.65 22.62 -4.52
CA GLN A 175 10.42 23.11 -3.16
C GLN A 175 9.13 23.95 -2.99
N ARG A 176 8.15 23.79 -3.89
CA ARG A 176 6.86 24.48 -3.78
C ARG A 176 6.07 23.91 -2.61
N GLU A 177 5.89 24.70 -1.56
CA GLU A 177 5.18 24.30 -0.34
C GLU A 177 3.74 23.85 -0.60
N ALA A 178 3.07 24.40 -1.62
CA ALA A 178 1.74 23.97 -2.03
C ALA A 178 1.67 22.48 -2.43
N PHE A 179 2.81 21.86 -2.78
CA PHE A 179 2.90 20.44 -3.14
C PHE A 179 3.50 19.57 -2.01
N ASP A 180 3.89 20.16 -0.87
CA ASP A 180 4.34 19.41 0.30
C ASP A 180 3.33 18.36 0.82
N PRO A 181 1.99 18.51 0.69
CA PRO A 181 1.05 17.47 1.09
C PRO A 181 1.30 16.10 0.42
N VAL A 182 1.97 16.07 -0.75
CA VAL A 182 2.40 14.81 -1.39
C VAL A 182 3.35 14.00 -0.51
N TRP A 183 4.17 14.65 0.31
CA TRP A 183 5.02 13.94 1.27
C TRP A 183 4.18 13.28 2.37
N ASP A 184 3.15 13.97 2.87
CA ASP A 184 2.22 13.42 3.86
C ASP A 184 1.45 12.21 3.26
N MET A 185 1.07 12.28 1.97
CA MET A 185 0.53 11.12 1.24
C MET A 185 1.51 9.95 1.24
N ILE A 186 2.80 10.17 0.95
CA ILE A 186 3.80 9.11 0.90
C ILE A 186 3.99 8.45 2.27
N GLU A 187 4.01 9.23 3.34
CA GLU A 187 4.21 8.73 4.72
C GLU A 187 2.98 8.01 5.28
N GLU A 188 1.77 8.38 4.83
CA GLU A 188 0.49 7.83 5.30
C GLU A 188 -0.20 6.85 4.33
N HIS A 189 0.24 6.75 3.07
CA HIS A 189 -0.31 5.81 2.09
C HIS A 189 -0.03 4.39 2.54
N SER A 190 -1.08 3.68 2.94
CA SER A 190 -0.95 2.31 3.40
C SER A 190 -1.19 1.32 2.27
N THR A 191 -0.38 0.27 2.26
CA THR A 191 -0.51 -0.87 1.38
C THR A 191 -0.23 -2.11 2.23
N GLY A 192 -1.26 -2.91 2.48
CA GLY A 192 -1.17 -4.14 3.26
C GLY A 192 -1.76 -4.07 4.66
N TYR A 193 -1.72 -2.91 5.34
CA TYR A 193 -1.99 -2.85 6.79
C TYR A 193 -2.92 -1.72 7.22
N SER A 194 -3.66 -1.96 8.30
CA SER A 194 -4.29 -0.88 9.08
C SER A 194 -3.22 -0.07 9.82
N GLY A 195 -3.45 1.23 10.01
CA GLY A 195 -2.61 2.08 10.87
C GLY A 195 -2.52 1.61 12.33
N ALA A 196 -3.46 0.77 12.76
CA ALA A 196 -3.50 0.14 14.07
C ALA A 196 -2.54 -1.07 14.20
N PHE A 197 -2.04 -1.62 13.09
CA PHE A 197 -1.11 -2.73 13.10
C PHE A 197 0.20 -2.36 13.81
N ALA A 198 0.70 -3.29 14.64
CA ALA A 198 1.88 -3.16 15.48
C ALA A 198 1.84 -1.97 16.47
N ARG A 199 0.70 -1.28 16.61
CA ARG A 199 0.52 -0.25 17.64
C ARG A 199 0.32 -0.92 18.99
N GLN A 200 0.91 -0.32 20.01
CA GLN A 200 0.90 -0.86 21.36
C GLN A 200 0.57 0.22 22.38
N ALA A 201 -0.18 -0.17 23.41
CA ALA A 201 -0.38 0.62 24.61
C ALA A 201 -0.25 -0.29 25.83
N THR A 202 0.53 0.13 26.82
CA THR A 202 0.62 -0.59 28.10
C THR A 202 -0.22 0.13 29.13
N LEU A 203 -1.16 -0.56 29.78
CA LEU A 203 -1.85 -0.10 30.97
C LEU A 203 -1.00 -0.44 32.21
N ASN A 204 -0.61 0.60 32.93
CA ASN A 204 -0.11 0.57 34.30
C ASN A 204 -0.51 1.90 34.97
N GLN A 205 -0.29 2.04 36.28
CA GLN A 205 -0.71 3.26 37.00
C GLN A 205 -0.09 4.56 36.43
N VAL A 206 1.12 4.50 35.88
CA VAL A 206 1.81 5.67 35.32
C VAL A 206 1.28 6.03 33.93
N SER A 207 1.10 5.04 33.05
CA SER A 207 0.60 5.27 31.70
C SER A 207 -0.87 5.66 31.70
N LEU A 208 -1.67 5.14 32.63
CA LEU A 208 -3.09 5.48 32.73
C LEU A 208 -3.33 6.96 33.07
N ALA A 209 -2.34 7.63 33.68
CA ALA A 209 -2.40 9.08 33.91
C ALA A 209 -2.18 9.92 32.64
N LYS A 210 -1.79 9.30 31.51
CA LYS A 210 -1.57 9.97 30.22
C LYS A 210 -2.81 9.76 29.32
N PRO A 211 -3.47 10.83 28.85
CA PRO A 211 -4.68 10.71 28.00
C PRO A 211 -4.48 9.81 26.77
N ILE A 212 -3.33 9.96 26.09
CA ILE A 212 -2.98 9.20 24.89
C ILE A 212 -3.04 7.68 25.07
N THR A 213 -2.85 7.17 26.30
CA THR A 213 -2.88 5.72 26.54
C THR A 213 -4.26 5.15 26.26
N LEU A 214 -5.31 5.78 26.78
CA LEU A 214 -6.69 5.33 26.52
C LEU A 214 -7.12 5.66 25.09
N ASP A 215 -6.63 6.75 24.51
CA ASP A 215 -6.90 7.08 23.10
C ASP A 215 -6.39 5.97 22.16
N ILE A 216 -5.18 5.44 22.40
CA ILE A 216 -4.63 4.32 21.61
C ILE A 216 -5.42 3.03 21.87
N VAL A 217 -5.75 2.70 23.13
CA VAL A 217 -6.54 1.49 23.44
C VAL A 217 -7.91 1.56 22.76
N ASN A 218 -8.58 2.70 22.80
CA ASN A 218 -9.87 2.91 22.13
C ASN A 218 -9.76 2.75 20.60
N ALA A 219 -8.71 3.30 20.00
CA ALA A 219 -8.46 3.16 18.56
C ALA A 219 -8.15 1.71 18.15
N LEU A 220 -7.41 0.97 18.98
CA LEU A 220 -7.13 -0.45 18.79
C LEU A 220 -8.42 -1.27 18.88
N GLU A 221 -9.27 -1.05 19.89
CA GLU A 221 -10.56 -1.74 20.00
C GLU A 221 -11.50 -1.42 18.83
N GLN A 222 -11.53 -0.16 18.39
CA GLN A 222 -12.32 0.22 17.23
C GLN A 222 -11.85 -0.53 15.98
N SER A 223 -10.54 -0.56 15.73
CA SER A 223 -9.96 -1.28 14.59
C SER A 223 -10.19 -2.79 14.68
N ALA A 224 -10.19 -3.36 15.88
CA ALA A 224 -10.50 -4.78 16.11
C ALA A 224 -12.00 -5.08 15.90
N ARG A 225 -12.91 -4.21 16.35
CA ARG A 225 -14.36 -4.30 16.04
C ARG A 225 -14.62 -4.24 14.54
N GLU A 226 -13.84 -3.46 13.82
CA GLU A 226 -13.87 -3.37 12.36
C GLU A 226 -13.19 -4.57 11.67
N GLU A 227 -12.59 -5.51 12.43
CA GLU A 227 -11.81 -6.66 11.94
C GLU A 227 -10.55 -6.28 11.13
N ALA A 228 -10.08 -5.04 11.29
CA ALA A 228 -8.87 -4.55 10.62
C ALA A 228 -7.57 -5.11 11.25
N ILE A 229 -7.64 -5.54 12.52
CA ILE A 229 -6.55 -6.16 13.28
C ILE A 229 -7.09 -7.22 14.24
N ILE A 230 -6.21 -8.09 14.72
CA ILE A 230 -6.44 -8.91 15.91
C ILE A 230 -5.88 -8.15 17.11
N LEU A 231 -6.71 -7.77 18.07
CA LEU A 231 -6.25 -7.12 19.29
C LEU A 231 -5.99 -8.14 20.39
N ALA A 232 -4.73 -8.26 20.79
CA ALA A 232 -4.28 -9.15 21.86
C ALA A 232 -3.71 -8.36 23.03
N VAL A 233 -3.85 -8.91 24.23
CA VAL A 233 -3.29 -8.37 25.46
C VAL A 233 -2.39 -9.41 26.09
N SER A 234 -1.16 -9.02 26.40
CA SER A 234 -0.24 -9.79 27.24
C SER A 234 0.05 -9.00 28.50
N GLY A 235 -0.13 -9.62 29.66
CA GLY A 235 0.01 -8.91 30.93
C GLY A 235 0.17 -9.81 32.15
N VAL A 236 0.03 -9.21 33.31
CA VAL A 236 0.03 -9.88 34.61
C VAL A 236 -1.11 -9.35 35.47
N MET A 237 -1.82 -10.28 36.11
CA MET A 237 -2.72 -10.02 37.23
C MET A 237 -1.90 -10.10 38.52
N ILE A 238 -2.13 -9.18 39.44
CA ILE A 238 -1.37 -9.03 40.68
C ILE A 238 -2.36 -9.14 41.85
N ASP A 239 -2.14 -10.12 42.72
CA ASP A 239 -2.91 -10.29 43.96
C ASP A 239 -1.96 -10.43 45.15
N ALA A 240 -1.85 -9.37 45.95
CA ALA A 240 -0.94 -9.26 47.09
C ALA A 240 0.51 -9.66 46.78
N ASN A 241 0.88 -10.93 47.00
CA ASN A 241 2.22 -11.47 46.78
C ASN A 241 2.30 -12.44 45.60
N ASP A 242 1.20 -12.70 44.91
CA ASP A 242 1.14 -13.58 43.75
C ASP A 242 0.96 -12.78 42.46
N THR A 243 1.54 -13.30 41.37
CA THR A 243 1.45 -12.72 40.04
C THR A 243 1.14 -13.81 39.03
N GLN A 244 0.09 -13.60 38.25
CA GLN A 244 -0.36 -14.55 37.24
C GLN A 244 -0.24 -13.91 35.86
N ALA A 245 0.55 -14.51 34.97
CA ALA A 245 0.59 -14.11 33.57
C ALA A 245 -0.77 -14.35 32.91
N VAL A 246 -1.23 -13.37 32.13
CA VAL A 246 -2.50 -13.43 31.40
C VAL A 246 -2.28 -13.10 29.93
N SER A 247 -2.96 -13.85 29.07
CA SER A 247 -3.08 -13.55 27.64
C SER A 247 -4.57 -13.51 27.29
N MET A 248 -5.01 -12.44 26.64
CA MET A 248 -6.39 -12.24 26.26
C MET A 248 -6.49 -11.80 24.80
N LEU A 249 -7.59 -12.17 24.15
CA LEU A 249 -7.98 -11.66 22.83
C LEU A 249 -9.26 -10.85 22.97
N PHE A 250 -9.31 -9.71 22.29
CA PHE A 250 -10.51 -8.90 22.23
C PHE A 250 -11.49 -9.49 21.21
N ASP A 251 -12.74 -9.72 21.61
CA ASP A 251 -13.75 -10.34 20.75
C ASP A 251 -14.73 -9.33 20.11
N GLY A 252 -14.45 -8.03 20.26
CA GLY A 252 -15.31 -6.92 19.85
C GLY A 252 -16.03 -6.24 21.02
N GLN A 253 -16.12 -6.90 22.17
CA GLN A 253 -16.76 -6.36 23.38
C GLN A 253 -15.86 -6.50 24.62
N GLU A 254 -15.24 -7.66 24.79
CA GLU A 254 -14.47 -7.99 25.99
C GLU A 254 -13.12 -8.64 25.64
N TYR A 255 -12.20 -8.60 26.60
CA TYR A 255 -10.91 -9.27 26.55
C TYR A 255 -11.04 -10.66 27.17
N LYS A 256 -11.00 -11.68 26.33
CA LYS A 256 -11.22 -13.08 26.72
C LYS A 256 -9.92 -13.86 26.83
N SER A 257 -9.76 -14.54 27.96
CA SER A 257 -8.80 -15.61 28.18
C SER A 257 -9.52 -16.97 28.26
N SER A 258 -8.78 -18.04 28.52
CA SER A 258 -9.36 -19.38 28.73
C SER A 258 -10.19 -19.51 30.02
N ILE A 259 -10.06 -18.57 30.97
CA ILE A 259 -10.63 -18.70 32.31
C ILE A 259 -11.41 -17.46 32.79
N ALA A 260 -11.26 -16.32 32.13
CA ALA A 260 -11.88 -15.05 32.51
C ALA A 260 -12.13 -14.16 31.29
N SER A 261 -13.09 -13.26 31.43
CA SER A 261 -13.39 -12.18 30.49
C SER A 261 -13.35 -10.86 31.27
N HIS A 262 -12.84 -9.81 30.63
CA HIS A 262 -12.79 -8.47 31.22
C HIS A 262 -13.21 -7.40 30.21
N THR A 263 -13.99 -6.41 30.64
CA THR A 263 -14.19 -5.20 29.82
C THR A 263 -12.97 -4.28 29.92
N GLN A 264 -12.88 -3.29 29.03
CA GLN A 264 -11.85 -2.25 29.13
C GLN A 264 -11.90 -1.53 30.48
N GLU A 265 -13.11 -1.15 30.93
CA GLU A 265 -13.33 -0.44 32.18
C GLU A 265 -12.87 -1.25 33.39
N GLU A 266 -13.09 -2.57 33.37
CA GLU A 266 -12.63 -3.48 34.42
C GLU A 266 -11.10 -3.56 34.45
N LEU A 267 -10.45 -3.73 33.30
CA LEU A 267 -8.97 -3.73 33.21
C LEU A 267 -8.39 -2.40 33.68
N VAL A 268 -9.02 -1.28 33.32
CA VAL A 268 -8.64 0.05 33.79
C VAL A 268 -8.80 0.18 35.31
N ALA A 269 -9.89 -0.30 35.88
CA ALA A 269 -10.11 -0.30 37.34
C ALA A 269 -9.05 -1.14 38.07
N LEU A 270 -8.79 -2.35 37.57
CA LEU A 270 -7.73 -3.23 38.09
C LEU A 270 -6.35 -2.57 38.01
N THR A 271 -6.04 -1.88 36.91
CA THR A 271 -4.80 -1.12 36.78
C THR A 271 -4.71 0.02 37.80
N ARG A 272 -5.79 0.76 38.07
CA ARG A 272 -5.79 1.82 39.10
C ARG A 272 -5.46 1.25 40.48
N GLU A 273 -5.98 0.08 40.80
CA GLU A 273 -5.72 -0.63 42.05
C GLU A 273 -4.32 -1.27 42.11
N GLY A 274 -3.54 -1.23 41.02
CA GLY A 274 -2.25 -1.90 40.93
C GLY A 274 -2.35 -3.43 40.79
N LYS A 275 -3.54 -3.93 40.42
CA LYS A 275 -3.85 -5.36 40.25
C LYS A 275 -3.68 -5.88 38.83
N PHE A 276 -3.44 -4.99 37.87
CA PHE A 276 -3.24 -5.37 36.48
C PHE A 276 -2.20 -4.48 35.79
N ILE A 277 -1.29 -5.12 35.07
CA ILE A 277 -0.41 -4.48 34.08
C ILE A 277 -0.54 -5.27 32.79
N GLY A 278 -0.85 -4.62 31.68
CA GLY A 278 -1.00 -5.31 30.40
C GLY A 278 -0.68 -4.46 29.20
N THR A 279 -0.09 -5.07 28.18
CA THR A 279 0.23 -4.45 26.89
C THR A 279 -0.74 -4.96 25.84
N PHE A 280 -1.49 -4.03 25.27
CA PHE A 280 -2.45 -4.18 24.18
C PHE A 280 -1.66 -4.03 22.88
N THR A 281 -1.78 -4.98 21.96
CA THR A 281 -1.05 -5.00 20.69
C THR A 281 -2.00 -5.32 19.55
N GLY A 282 -1.98 -4.49 18.50
CA GLY A 282 -2.66 -4.79 17.24
C GLY A 282 -1.82 -5.72 16.36
N HIS A 283 -2.27 -6.95 16.17
CA HIS A 283 -1.66 -7.95 15.29
C HIS A 283 -2.37 -7.99 13.93
N HIS A 284 -1.67 -8.45 12.89
CA HIS A 284 -2.30 -8.79 11.62
C HIS A 284 -3.05 -10.13 11.76
N GLY A 285 -3.98 -10.40 10.85
CA GLY A 285 -4.66 -11.69 10.80
C GLY A 285 -3.82 -12.79 10.12
N VAL A 286 -4.35 -14.01 10.03
CA VAL A 286 -3.60 -15.18 9.54
C VAL A 286 -3.50 -15.26 8.01
N ASN A 287 -4.37 -14.58 7.27
CA ASN A 287 -4.46 -14.66 5.81
C ASN A 287 -3.53 -13.61 5.15
N THR A 288 -2.22 -13.79 5.31
CA THR A 288 -1.19 -12.82 4.85
C THR A 288 0.01 -13.49 4.16
N ASP A 289 -0.20 -14.64 3.53
CA ASP A 289 0.84 -15.44 2.87
C ASP A 289 0.70 -15.41 1.34
N PHE A 290 1.47 -16.27 0.65
CA PHE A 290 1.41 -16.39 -0.81
C PHE A 290 0.02 -16.74 -1.35
N ASP A 291 -0.74 -17.58 -0.63
CA ASP A 291 -2.06 -18.02 -1.03
C ASP A 291 -3.14 -16.97 -0.72
N HIS A 292 -2.84 -16.02 0.15
CA HIS A 292 -3.67 -14.86 0.51
C HIS A 292 -2.94 -13.54 0.20
N PRO A 293 -2.63 -13.27 -1.08
CA PRO A 293 -1.88 -12.09 -1.48
C PRO A 293 -2.67 -10.80 -1.20
N GLN A 294 -1.94 -9.70 -1.07
CA GLN A 294 -2.53 -8.39 -0.83
C GLN A 294 -3.51 -8.01 -1.95
N PRO A 295 -4.76 -7.59 -1.64
CA PRO A 295 -5.64 -7.02 -2.65
C PRO A 295 -5.03 -5.75 -3.25
N ALA A 296 -5.31 -5.52 -4.52
CA ALA A 296 -4.76 -4.39 -5.27
C ALA A 296 -5.86 -3.72 -6.10
N LEU A 297 -5.95 -2.39 -6.05
CA LEU A 297 -7.01 -1.59 -6.68
C LEU A 297 -6.41 -0.52 -7.59
N TRP A 298 -6.94 -0.39 -8.80
CA TRP A 298 -6.51 0.64 -9.75
C TRP A 298 -7.64 1.06 -10.68
N THR A 299 -7.37 2.09 -11.49
CA THR A 299 -8.34 2.62 -12.46
C THR A 299 -8.52 1.64 -13.63
N LEU A 300 -9.59 1.78 -14.42
CA LEU A 300 -9.90 0.87 -15.54
C LEU A 300 -8.86 1.01 -16.67
N SER A 301 -7.73 0.34 -16.51
CA SER A 301 -6.60 0.29 -17.45
C SER A 301 -5.76 -0.95 -17.17
N PRO A 302 -4.87 -1.38 -18.09
CA PRO A 302 -3.85 -2.38 -17.76
C PRO A 302 -3.05 -1.95 -16.52
N ILE A 303 -2.78 -2.89 -15.61
CA ILE A 303 -2.12 -2.60 -14.33
C ILE A 303 -0.67 -2.11 -14.49
N HIS A 304 0.03 -2.60 -15.51
CA HIS A 304 1.46 -2.39 -15.68
C HIS A 304 1.79 -1.27 -16.67
N GLU A 305 0.96 -1.06 -17.70
CA GLU A 305 1.26 -0.14 -18.79
C GLU A 305 1.03 1.32 -18.39
N GLN A 306 1.89 2.20 -18.91
CA GLN A 306 1.64 3.63 -18.87
C GLN A 306 0.51 3.98 -19.85
N SER A 307 -0.58 4.57 -19.33
CA SER A 307 -1.77 4.93 -20.12
C SER A 307 -2.21 6.38 -19.93
N GLY A 308 -1.29 7.24 -19.48
CA GLY A 308 -1.54 8.67 -19.30
C GLY A 308 -2.32 8.97 -18.02
N PRO A 309 -3.36 9.82 -18.09
CA PRO A 309 -4.18 10.17 -16.94
C PRO A 309 -4.89 8.99 -16.28
N GLN A 310 -5.11 9.10 -14.97
CA GLN A 310 -5.98 8.19 -14.23
C GLN A 310 -7.39 8.77 -14.11
N GLU A 311 -8.40 7.95 -14.45
CA GLU A 311 -9.80 8.31 -14.29
C GLU A 311 -10.39 7.63 -13.06
N PHE A 312 -10.58 8.41 -11.99
CA PHE A 312 -11.16 7.92 -10.75
C PHE A 312 -12.69 7.99 -10.77
N PRO A 313 -13.38 7.01 -10.19
CA PRO A 313 -14.83 6.99 -10.18
C PRO A 313 -15.44 8.13 -9.34
N ASN A 314 -16.64 8.54 -9.74
CA ASN A 314 -17.48 9.45 -8.98
C ASN A 314 -18.76 8.70 -8.58
N ILE A 315 -19.22 8.88 -7.34
CA ILE A 315 -20.52 8.40 -6.86
C ILE A 315 -21.39 9.57 -6.42
N HIS A 316 -22.71 9.40 -6.48
CA HIS A 316 -23.69 10.42 -6.09
C HIS A 316 -24.93 9.74 -5.49
N SER A 317 -25.95 10.51 -5.06
CA SER A 317 -27.10 9.96 -4.32
C SER A 317 -27.90 8.89 -5.05
N GLU A 318 -27.87 8.87 -6.38
CA GLU A 318 -28.59 7.89 -7.22
C GLU A 318 -27.70 6.75 -7.70
N GLN A 319 -26.39 6.83 -7.47
CA GLN A 319 -25.41 5.82 -7.87
C GLN A 319 -24.33 5.71 -6.79
N LEU A 320 -24.49 4.75 -5.88
CA LEU A 320 -23.53 4.43 -4.81
C LEU A 320 -22.51 3.36 -5.24
N SER A 321 -22.56 2.94 -6.49
CA SER A 321 -21.64 1.95 -7.05
C SER A 321 -20.55 2.59 -7.88
N MET A 322 -19.34 2.07 -7.71
CA MET A 322 -18.18 2.37 -8.54
C MET A 322 -17.66 1.09 -9.22
N THR A 323 -17.16 1.25 -10.44
CA THR A 323 -16.49 0.18 -11.19
C THR A 323 -15.03 0.54 -11.33
N LEU A 324 -14.16 -0.39 -11.00
CA LEU A 324 -12.71 -0.23 -10.97
C LEU A 324 -12.04 -1.57 -11.23
N SER A 325 -10.72 -1.56 -11.42
CA SER A 325 -9.96 -2.80 -11.53
C SER A 325 -9.48 -3.25 -10.15
N GLY A 326 -9.49 -4.56 -9.94
CA GLY A 326 -9.13 -5.22 -8.70
C GLY A 326 -8.53 -6.62 -8.93
N ARG A 327 -7.44 -6.91 -8.23
CA ARG A 327 -6.79 -8.23 -8.21
C ARG A 327 -6.68 -8.72 -6.77
N HIS A 328 -6.79 -10.04 -6.58
CA HIS A 328 -6.76 -10.69 -5.27
C HIS A 328 -7.84 -10.16 -4.32
N VAL A 329 -9.03 -9.87 -4.86
CA VAL A 329 -10.17 -9.36 -4.12
C VAL A 329 -11.20 -10.47 -3.97
N ASP A 330 -11.57 -10.77 -2.74
CA ASP A 330 -12.67 -11.68 -2.42
C ASP A 330 -14.01 -10.94 -2.42
N ALA A 331 -15.09 -11.63 -2.80
CA ALA A 331 -16.43 -11.06 -2.82
C ALA A 331 -16.96 -10.68 -1.41
N ASP A 332 -16.41 -11.29 -0.37
CA ASP A 332 -16.77 -11.03 1.03
C ASP A 332 -15.76 -10.13 1.77
N ALA A 333 -14.81 -9.53 1.04
CA ALA A 333 -13.82 -8.60 1.58
C ALA A 333 -14.48 -7.40 2.28
N HIS A 334 -13.85 -6.89 3.33
CA HIS A 334 -14.32 -5.70 4.03
C HIS A 334 -14.07 -4.46 3.17
N ILE A 335 -15.08 -3.60 3.06
CA ILE A 335 -14.97 -2.31 2.39
C ILE A 335 -14.57 -1.27 3.43
N ILE A 336 -13.49 -0.53 3.16
CA ILE A 336 -12.95 0.49 4.05
C ILE A 336 -12.95 1.82 3.30
N VAL A 337 -13.56 2.85 3.90
CA VAL A 337 -13.56 4.22 3.37
C VAL A 337 -12.91 5.13 4.40
N ASN A 338 -11.87 5.87 3.98
CA ASN A 338 -11.10 6.77 4.83
C ASN A 338 -10.62 6.11 6.14
N GLY A 339 -10.19 4.85 6.04
CA GLY A 339 -9.66 4.09 7.16
C GLY A 339 -10.70 3.43 8.07
N ARG A 340 -12.00 3.57 7.77
CA ARG A 340 -13.09 2.95 8.54
C ARG A 340 -13.84 1.92 7.73
N ARG A 341 -14.14 0.77 8.33
CA ARG A 341 -15.02 -0.22 7.70
C ARG A 341 -16.42 0.37 7.50
N VAL A 342 -17.00 0.11 6.34
CA VAL A 342 -18.37 0.52 5.97
C VAL A 342 -19.13 -0.66 5.37
N ASP A 343 -20.46 -0.58 5.43
CA ASP A 343 -21.33 -1.58 4.82
C ASP A 343 -21.43 -1.39 3.30
N GLY A 344 -21.54 -2.50 2.57
CA GLY A 344 -21.66 -2.52 1.12
C GLY A 344 -21.51 -3.92 0.55
N SER A 345 -21.30 -4.01 -0.76
CA SER A 345 -21.09 -5.27 -1.47
C SER A 345 -20.04 -5.14 -2.57
N ILE A 346 -19.39 -6.26 -2.88
CA ILE A 346 -18.40 -6.39 -3.94
C ILE A 346 -18.91 -7.44 -4.92
N ASN A 347 -18.96 -7.09 -6.20
CA ASN A 347 -19.24 -8.03 -7.28
C ASN A 347 -17.99 -8.17 -8.14
N LEU A 348 -17.49 -9.40 -8.25
CA LEU A 348 -16.36 -9.73 -9.13
C LEU A 348 -16.89 -9.90 -10.56
N LEU A 349 -16.28 -9.16 -11.49
CA LEU A 349 -16.58 -9.24 -12.92
C LEU A 349 -15.41 -9.91 -13.65
N GLU A 350 -15.46 -9.96 -14.98
CA GLU A 350 -14.38 -10.52 -15.79
C GLU A 350 -13.16 -9.57 -15.87
N GLU A 351 -12.01 -10.09 -16.31
CA GLU A 351 -10.80 -9.29 -16.63
C GLU A 351 -10.28 -8.39 -15.49
N GLU A 352 -10.31 -8.89 -14.24
CA GLU A 352 -9.87 -8.12 -13.07
C GLU A 352 -10.67 -6.84 -12.83
N ILE A 353 -11.93 -6.81 -13.28
CA ILE A 353 -12.86 -5.72 -13.00
C ILE A 353 -13.73 -6.10 -11.81
N ILE A 354 -13.96 -5.14 -10.92
CA ILE A 354 -14.88 -5.29 -9.79
C ILE A 354 -15.86 -4.12 -9.73
N ARG A 355 -17.04 -4.39 -9.16
CA ARG A 355 -18.03 -3.36 -8.81
C ARG A 355 -18.21 -3.33 -7.30
N VAL A 356 -17.88 -2.19 -6.70
CA VAL A 356 -18.07 -1.93 -5.27
C VAL A 356 -19.28 -1.03 -5.10
N GLU A 357 -20.24 -1.44 -4.27
CA GLU A 357 -21.45 -0.68 -3.98
C GLU A 357 -21.54 -0.40 -2.47
N LEU A 358 -21.57 0.89 -2.11
CA LEU A 358 -21.68 1.31 -0.71
C LEU A 358 -23.15 1.30 -0.28
N ALA A 359 -23.43 0.88 0.95
CA ALA A 359 -24.78 0.94 1.51
C ALA A 359 -25.24 2.38 1.76
N GLU A 360 -24.31 3.25 2.15
CA GLU A 360 -24.56 4.66 2.41
C GLU A 360 -23.59 5.55 1.65
N ARG A 361 -24.06 6.74 1.27
CA ARG A 361 -23.23 7.74 0.60
C ARG A 361 -22.32 8.42 1.63
N PRO A 362 -20.99 8.45 1.43
CA PRO A 362 -20.11 9.29 2.24
C PRO A 362 -20.40 10.79 2.06
N PRO A 363 -19.81 11.68 2.88
CA PRO A 363 -19.83 13.13 2.65
C PRO A 363 -19.34 13.52 1.26
N LEU A 364 -19.61 14.77 0.83
CA LEU A 364 -19.09 15.27 -0.45
C LEU A 364 -17.56 15.43 -0.39
N GLY A 365 -16.89 15.15 -1.51
CA GLY A 365 -15.45 15.37 -1.67
C GLY A 365 -14.67 14.12 -2.08
N LEU A 366 -13.36 14.16 -1.86
CA LEU A 366 -12.44 13.06 -2.16
C LEU A 366 -12.41 12.06 -1.01
N HIS A 367 -12.45 10.78 -1.35
CA HIS A 367 -12.39 9.67 -0.41
C HIS A 367 -11.38 8.63 -0.88
N LEU A 368 -10.87 7.86 0.08
CA LEU A 368 -9.95 6.75 -0.14
C LEU A 368 -10.67 5.45 0.19
N LEU A 369 -10.78 4.58 -0.82
CA LEU A 369 -11.29 3.23 -0.74
C LEU A 369 -10.13 2.26 -0.51
N GLN A 370 -10.31 1.32 0.41
CA GLN A 370 -9.49 0.12 0.51
C GLN A 370 -10.41 -1.10 0.61
N LEU A 371 -9.95 -2.24 0.12
CA LEU A 371 -10.58 -3.54 0.35
C LEU A 371 -9.65 -4.41 1.19
N GLN A 372 -10.21 -5.17 2.12
CA GLN A 372 -9.45 -6.04 3.02
C GLN A 372 -9.94 -7.48 2.89
N THR A 373 -9.02 -8.40 2.60
CA THR A 373 -9.26 -9.84 2.75
C THR A 373 -9.55 -10.14 4.22
N ARG A 374 -10.61 -10.91 4.50
CA ARG A 374 -11.00 -11.20 5.89
C ARG A 374 -9.85 -11.83 6.67
N GLY A 375 -9.52 -11.26 7.82
CA GLY A 375 -8.38 -11.70 8.62
C GLY A 375 -7.04 -11.62 7.86
N GLY A 376 -6.92 -10.74 6.87
CA GLY A 376 -5.77 -10.62 5.99
C GLY A 376 -5.38 -9.18 5.69
N LEU A 377 -4.65 -9.01 4.59
CA LEU A 377 -4.07 -7.73 4.17
C LEU A 377 -5.11 -6.77 3.57
N ILE A 378 -4.78 -5.47 3.62
CA ILE A 378 -5.56 -4.36 3.08
C ILE A 378 -4.96 -3.85 1.77
N SER A 379 -5.78 -3.40 0.82
CA SER A 379 -5.31 -2.84 -0.45
C SER A 379 -4.64 -1.47 -0.30
N ASN A 380 -4.11 -0.96 -1.42
CA ASN A 380 -3.72 0.46 -1.54
C ASN A 380 -4.93 1.39 -1.33
N ASP A 381 -4.63 2.62 -0.94
CA ASP A 381 -5.60 3.71 -0.87
C ASP A 381 -6.02 4.13 -2.30
N PHE A 382 -7.19 3.68 -2.75
CA PHE A 382 -7.75 3.99 -4.06
C PHE A 382 -8.66 5.22 -4.01
N ILE A 383 -8.51 6.15 -4.95
CA ILE A 383 -9.27 7.41 -4.93
C ILE A 383 -10.65 7.21 -5.55
N PHE A 384 -11.69 7.75 -4.90
CA PHE A 384 -12.97 8.04 -5.53
C PHE A 384 -13.52 9.37 -5.03
N ASN A 385 -14.45 9.96 -5.78
CA ASN A 385 -15.08 11.22 -5.40
C ASN A 385 -16.59 11.02 -5.14
N VAL A 386 -17.11 11.79 -4.20
CA VAL A 386 -18.55 11.89 -3.95
C VAL A 386 -19.02 13.27 -4.37
N THR A 387 -19.98 13.30 -5.29
CA THR A 387 -20.54 14.53 -5.85
C THR A 387 -22.01 14.68 -5.50
N ALA A 388 -22.50 15.92 -5.56
CA ALA A 388 -23.91 16.22 -5.29
C ALA A 388 -24.81 15.64 -6.38
N GLU A 389 -24.37 15.75 -7.63
CA GLU A 389 -25.08 15.30 -8.83
C GLU A 389 -24.14 14.46 -9.71
N ALA A 390 -24.72 13.78 -10.70
CA ALA A 390 -23.96 13.05 -11.70
C ALA A 390 -22.97 13.99 -12.42
N VAL A 391 -21.69 13.64 -12.41
CA VAL A 391 -20.69 14.34 -13.22
C VAL A 391 -20.89 13.90 -14.67
N PRO A 392 -21.08 14.82 -15.63
CA PRO A 392 -21.17 14.47 -17.04
C PRO A 392 -19.94 13.65 -17.45
N LYS A 393 -20.14 12.52 -18.11
CA LYS A 393 -19.02 11.77 -18.70
C LYS A 393 -18.22 12.71 -19.60
N ARG A 394 -16.89 12.69 -19.46
CA ARG A 394 -16.01 13.44 -20.36
C ARG A 394 -16.31 12.99 -21.78
N ALA A 395 -16.38 13.94 -22.71
CA ALA A 395 -16.41 13.58 -24.13
C ALA A 395 -15.14 12.78 -24.46
N PRO A 396 -15.26 11.64 -25.17
CA PRO A 396 -14.09 10.88 -25.55
C PRO A 396 -13.19 11.74 -26.45
N THR A 397 -11.89 11.61 -26.25
CA THR A 397 -10.88 12.25 -27.09
C THR A 397 -10.89 11.62 -28.47
N LEU A 398 -10.37 12.33 -29.46
CA LEU A 398 -10.20 11.78 -30.81
C LEU A 398 -9.37 10.49 -30.79
N GLY A 399 -8.36 10.39 -29.91
CA GLY A 399 -7.55 9.18 -29.75
C GLY A 399 -8.36 7.99 -29.22
N GLU A 400 -9.18 8.21 -28.19
CA GLU A 400 -10.11 7.19 -27.66
C GLU A 400 -11.12 6.76 -28.73
N ILE A 401 -11.72 7.71 -29.46
CA ILE A 401 -12.63 7.40 -30.58
C ILE A 401 -11.92 6.57 -31.65
N VAL A 402 -10.69 6.90 -32.02
CA VAL A 402 -9.93 6.16 -33.03
C VAL A 402 -9.61 4.75 -32.55
N ASN A 403 -9.22 4.58 -31.27
CA ASN A 403 -8.89 3.28 -30.70
C ASN A 403 -10.13 2.38 -30.57
N ASP A 404 -11.20 2.92 -29.97
CA ASP A 404 -12.45 2.19 -29.70
C ASP A 404 -13.16 1.74 -30.98
N ASN A 405 -12.96 2.48 -32.08
CA ASN A 405 -13.54 2.13 -33.38
C ASN A 405 -12.57 1.30 -34.26
N GLY A 406 -11.39 0.91 -33.75
CA GLY A 406 -10.42 0.10 -34.49
C GLY A 406 -9.71 0.83 -35.64
N TRP A 407 -9.69 2.17 -35.62
CA TRP A 407 -9.02 3.00 -36.64
C TRP A 407 -7.52 3.16 -36.39
N GLY A 408 -6.97 2.55 -35.34
CA GLY A 408 -5.53 2.61 -35.02
C GLY A 408 -4.63 2.16 -36.19
N GLY A 409 -5.10 1.23 -37.03
CA GLY A 409 -4.37 0.78 -38.22
C GLY A 409 -4.40 1.73 -39.43
N LEU A 410 -5.18 2.82 -39.37
CA LEU A 410 -5.33 3.78 -40.47
C LEU A 410 -4.40 5.00 -40.35
N LEU A 411 -3.83 5.26 -39.16
CA LEU A 411 -3.01 6.44 -38.91
C LEU A 411 -1.50 6.20 -38.89
N GLY A 412 -1.06 4.95 -39.11
CA GLY A 412 0.36 4.60 -39.28
C GLY A 412 1.08 4.41 -37.96
#